data_AF-A0A832C6G3-F1
#
_entry.id   AF-A0A832C6G3-F1
#
_cell.length_a   1.000
_cell.length_b   1.000
_cell.length_c   1.000
_cell.angle_alpha   90.00
_cell.angle_beta   90.00
_cell.angle_gamma   90.00
#
_symmetry.space_group_name_H-M   'P 1'
#
loop_
_entity.id
_entity.type
_entity.pdbx_description
1 polymer ?
#
loop_
_entity_poly.entity_id
_entity_poly.type
_entity_poly.pdbx_seq_one_letter_code
_entity_poly.pdbx_strand_id
1 'polypeptide(L)' 'TTGAGDAFDAGFMAAFIRGMSKEECLRGGIAPASLKIQRRGAREGLPTYEELKKFLSEIIGDF' A
#
# COMPACT_ATOMS: atom_id res chain seq x y z
N THR A 1 -5.11 7.20 13.86
CA THR A 1 -4.77 5.77 13.61
C THR A 1 -5.79 5.05 12.72
N THR A 2 -7.02 5.56 12.58
CA THR A 2 -8.05 4.99 11.69
C THR A 2 -7.56 4.82 10.25
N GLY A 3 -7.80 3.66 9.63
CA GLY A 3 -7.55 3.38 8.20
C GLY A 3 -6.17 2.84 7.83
N ALA A 4 -5.27 2.60 8.79
CA ALA A 4 -3.96 1.98 8.47
C ALA A 4 -4.09 0.48 8.16
N GLY A 5 -5.02 -0.21 8.82
CA GLY A 5 -5.36 -1.61 8.52
C GLY A 5 -5.97 -1.74 7.12
N ASP A 6 -6.98 -0.92 6.80
CA ASP A 6 -7.61 -0.95 5.47
C ASP A 6 -6.61 -0.67 4.34
N ALA A 7 -5.65 0.25 4.56
CA ALA A 7 -4.58 0.53 3.61
C ALA A 7 -3.62 -0.66 3.45
N PHE A 8 -3.30 -1.35 4.55
CA PHE A 8 -2.51 -2.59 4.50
C PHE A 8 -3.24 -3.67 3.72
N ASP A 9 -4.50 -3.93 4.04
CA ASP A 9 -5.30 -4.98 3.41
C ASP A 9 -5.49 -4.70 1.92
N ALA A 10 -5.75 -3.44 1.53
CA ALA A 10 -5.85 -3.04 0.13
C ALA A 10 -4.54 -3.27 -0.64
N GLY A 11 -3.40 -2.87 -0.06
CA GLY A 11 -2.08 -3.06 -0.67
C GLY A 11 -1.68 -4.54 -0.78
N PHE A 12 -1.96 -5.32 0.27
CA PHE A 12 -1.70 -6.76 0.30
C PHE A 12 -2.55 -7.50 -0.74
N MET A 13 -3.86 -7.23 -0.77
CA MET A 13 -4.79 -7.88 -1.71
C MET A 13 -4.48 -7.51 -3.16
N ALA A 14 -4.08 -6.26 -3.42
CA ALA A 14 -3.69 -5.83 -4.77
C ALA A 14 -2.44 -6.55 -5.30
N ALA A 15 -1.48 -6.87 -4.44
CA ALA A 15 -0.30 -7.67 -4.77
C ALA A 15 -0.64 -9.17 -4.88
N PHE A 16 -1.50 -9.67 -4.00
CA PHE A 16 -1.92 -11.07 -4.00
C PHE A 16 -2.68 -11.46 -5.28
N ILE A 17 -3.62 -10.62 -5.72
CA ILE A 17 -4.40 -10.86 -6.95
C ILE A 17 -3.51 -10.80 -8.20
N ARG A 18 -2.37 -10.09 -8.14
CA ARG A 18 -1.35 -10.04 -9.20
C ARG A 18 -0.42 -11.27 -9.23
N GLY A 19 -0.60 -12.22 -8.30
CA GLY A 19 0.23 -13.44 -8.23
C GLY A 19 1.64 -13.21 -7.69
N MET A 20 1.85 -12.10 -6.97
CA MET A 20 3.14 -11.79 -6.36
C MET A 20 3.46 -12.77 -5.22
N SER A 21 4.74 -12.86 -4.85
CA SER A 21 5.17 -13.65 -3.70
C SER A 21 4.59 -13.11 -2.39
N LYS A 22 4.54 -13.96 -1.37
CA LYS A 22 4.06 -13.55 -0.03
C LYS A 22 4.85 -12.38 0.54
N GLU A 23 6.15 -12.33 0.28
CA GLU A 23 7.04 -11.26 0.75
C GLU A 23 6.71 -9.92 0.06
N GLU A 24 6.44 -9.94 -1.24
CA GLU A 24 6.01 -8.78 -2.01
C GLU A 24 4.61 -8.31 -1.60
N CYS A 25 3.69 -9.24 -1.27
CA CYS A 25 2.38 -8.89 -0.74
C CYS A 25 2.48 -8.18 0.61
N LEU A 26 3.35 -8.66 1.50
CA LEU A 26 3.61 -8.01 2.79
C LEU A 26 4.22 -6.61 2.59
N ARG A 27 5.19 -6.47 1.69
CA ARG A 27 5.75 -5.15 1.33
C ARG A 27 4.67 -4.22 0.77
N GLY A 28 3.81 -4.74 -0.10
CA GLY A 28 2.70 -4.02 -0.72
C GLY A 28 1.64 -3.51 0.26
N GLY A 29 1.43 -4.20 1.39
CA GLY A 29 0.56 -3.73 2.47
C GLY A 29 1.25 -2.77 3.45
N ILE A 30 2.49 -3.06 3.85
CA ILE A 30 3.26 -2.22 4.79
C ILE A 30 3.48 -0.82 4.21
N ALA A 31 3.72 -0.77 2.91
CA ALA A 31 3.95 0.42 2.11
C ALA A 31 2.89 1.54 2.30
N PRO A 32 1.63 1.34 1.85
CA PRO A 32 0.54 2.31 2.00
C PRO A 32 0.16 2.53 3.47
N ALA A 33 0.22 1.50 4.32
CA ALA A 33 -0.02 1.65 5.75
C ALA A 33 0.98 2.61 6.41
N SER A 34 2.25 2.52 6.04
CA SER A 34 3.35 3.39 6.53
C SER A 34 3.22 4.83 6.04
N LEU A 35 2.78 5.05 4.81
CA LEU A 35 2.47 6.39 4.30
C LEU A 35 1.26 7.01 5.01
N LYS A 36 0.25 6.18 5.32
CA LYS A 36 -0.99 6.61 5.95
C LYS A 36 -0.82 7.00 7.42
N ILE A 37 0.16 6.43 8.13
CA ILE A 37 0.49 6.84 9.51
C ILE A 37 1.35 8.12 9.56
N GLN A 38 2.07 8.45 8.48
CA GLN A 38 2.88 9.68 8.39
C GLN A 38 2.05 10.94 8.11
N ARG A 39 0.84 10.83 7.51
CA ARG A 39 -0.07 11.96 7.33
C ARG A 39 -1.16 12.01 8.42
N ARG A 40 -1.20 13.10 9.18
CA ARG A 40 -2.15 13.32 10.27
C ARG A 40 -3.52 13.72 9.71
N GLY A 41 -4.35 12.74 9.34
CA GLY A 41 -5.74 12.96 8.89
C GLY A 41 -6.40 11.67 8.42
N ALA A 42 -7.58 11.34 8.95
CA ALA A 42 -8.26 10.06 8.69
C ALA A 42 -9.05 10.02 7.36
N ARG A 43 -9.16 11.14 6.63
CA ARG A 43 -10.05 11.27 5.45
C ARG A 43 -9.36 11.71 4.16
N GLU A 44 -8.16 12.28 4.22
CA GLU A 44 -7.43 12.82 3.05
C GLU A 44 -6.16 12.02 2.68
N GLY A 45 -5.99 10.83 3.26
CA GLY A 45 -4.73 10.07 3.20
C GLY A 45 -4.75 8.79 2.37
N LEU A 46 -5.80 8.56 1.58
CA LEU A 46 -5.81 7.42 0.65
C LEU A 46 -4.96 7.80 -0.58
N PRO A 47 -3.87 7.07 -0.87
CA PRO A 47 -3.10 7.32 -2.06
C PRO A 47 -3.97 7.06 -3.29
N THR A 48 -3.84 7.91 -4.29
CA THR A 48 -4.36 7.62 -5.62
C THR A 48 -3.71 6.35 -6.18
N TYR A 49 -4.36 5.70 -7.15
CA TYR A 49 -3.78 4.54 -7.82
C TYR A 49 -2.37 4.83 -8.38
N GLU A 50 -2.14 6.04 -8.90
CA GLU A 50 -0.82 6.46 -9.41
C GLU A 50 0.21 6.65 -8.31
N GLU A 51 -0.15 7.24 -7.16
CA GLU A 51 0.75 7.35 -6.01
C GLU A 51 1.11 5.98 -5.46
N LEU A 52 0.12 5.08 -5.37
CA LEU A 52 0.34 3.70 -4.95
C LEU A 52 1.24 2.97 -5.95
N LYS A 53 0.95 3.08 -7.25
CA LYS A 53 1.73 2.45 -8.32
C LYS A 53 3.17 2.93 -8.30
N LYS A 54 3.41 4.25 -8.24
CA LYS A 54 4.75 4.83 -8.15
C LYS A 54 5.51 4.31 -6.93
N PHE A 55 4.87 4.32 -5.77
CA PHE A 55 5.49 3.86 -4.53
C PHE A 55 5.82 2.36 -4.58
N LEU A 56 4.94 1.55 -5.15
CA LEU A 56 5.17 0.11 -5.29
C LEU A 56 6.22 -0.20 -6.36
N SER A 57 6.28 0.56 -7.46
CA SER A 57 7.38 0.48 -8.43
C SER A 57 8.74 0.80 -7.81
N GLU A 58 8.81 1.77 -6.90
CA GLU A 58 10.05 2.12 -6.18
C GLU A 58 10.50 1.03 -5.19
N ILE A 59 9.59 0.19 -4.69
CA ILE A 59 9.87 -0.81 -3.64
C ILE A 59 10.00 -2.23 -4.19
N ILE A 60 9.22 -2.58 -5.20
CA ILE A 60 9.01 -3.96 -5.67
C ILE A 60 9.45 -4.16 -7.13
N GLY A 61 9.73 -3.07 -7.88
CA GLY A 61 9.88 -3.15 -9.34
C GLY A 61 8.52 -3.13 -10.06
N ASP A 62 8.49 -3.37 -11.38
CA ASP A 62 7.31 -3.19 -12.25
C ASP A 62 5.96 -3.60 -11.58
N PHE A 63 5.11 -2.61 -11.29
CA PHE A 63 3.81 -2.74 -10.59
C PHE A 63 2.61 -2.24 -11.41
#